data_AF-A0A968V363-F1
#
_entry.id   AF-A0A968V363-F1
#
_cell.length_a   1.000
_cell.length_b   1.000
_cell.length_c   1.000
_cell.angle_alpha   90.00
_cell.angle_beta   90.00
_cell.angle_gamma   90.00
#
_symmetry.space_group_name_H-M   'P 1'
#
loop_
_entity.id
_entity.type
_entity.pdbx_description
1 polymer ?
#
loop_
_entity_poly.entity_id
_entity_poly.type
_entity_poly.pdbx_seq_one_letter_code
_entity_poly.pdbx_strand_id
1 'polypeptide(L)'
;MFKKTLWLLSLALLSSEIFLPAAQAQQPTRRDDTTFTLSEIDCRSFLKLDDDERQLTMVFFHGFMSGKNNQTVFSGPNFAQATESILDYCISNPNQSLLSAFERFRSP
;
A
#
# COMPACT_ATOMS: atom_id res chain seq x y z
N MET A 1 -22.69 61.62 8.41
CA MET A 1 -21.51 61.33 7.56
C MET A 1 -20.59 60.22 8.09
N PHE A 2 -21.02 59.33 8.99
CA PHE A 2 -20.14 58.33 9.65
C PHE A 2 -20.37 56.86 9.23
N LYS A 3 -21.33 56.58 8.34
CA LYS A 3 -21.65 55.20 7.89
C LYS A 3 -20.95 54.76 6.60
N LYS A 4 -20.52 55.70 5.74
CA LYS A 4 -19.83 55.38 4.48
C LYS A 4 -18.32 55.12 4.67
N THR A 5 -17.72 55.66 5.72
CA THR A 5 -16.32 55.44 6.07
C THR A 5 -16.09 54.10 6.78
N LEU A 6 -17.12 53.51 7.39
CA LEU A 6 -17.00 52.21 8.06
C LEU A 6 -16.95 51.02 7.07
N TRP A 7 -17.55 51.17 5.88
CA TRP A 7 -17.51 50.15 4.83
C TRP A 7 -16.17 50.07 4.08
N LEU A 8 -15.38 51.14 4.09
CA LEU A 8 -14.09 51.18 3.39
C LEU A 8 -12.94 50.56 4.21
N LEU A 9 -13.10 50.43 5.53
CA LEU A 9 -12.11 49.81 6.41
C LEU A 9 -12.19 48.26 6.44
N SER A 10 -13.32 47.67 6.02
CA SER A 10 -13.49 46.21 5.98
C SER A 10 -12.93 45.57 4.70
N LEU A 11 -12.67 46.35 3.64
CA LEU A 11 -12.22 45.82 2.35
C LEU A 11 -10.69 45.78 2.21
N ALA A 12 -9.95 46.38 3.15
CA ALA A 12 -8.48 46.43 3.12
C ALA A 12 -7.79 45.24 3.84
N LEU A 13 -8.56 44.34 4.48
CA LEU A 13 -8.03 43.19 5.24
C LEU A 13 -8.02 41.86 4.47
N LEU A 14 -8.38 41.85 3.18
CA LEU A 14 -8.46 40.61 2.38
C LEU A 14 -7.33 40.43 1.36
N SER A 15 -6.32 41.30 1.36
CA SER A 15 -5.32 41.35 0.27
C SER A 15 -3.91 40.90 0.64
N SER A 16 -3.68 40.34 1.84
CA SER A 16 -2.34 39.97 2.31
C SER A 16 -2.07 38.47 2.42
N GLU A 17 -2.84 37.61 1.74
CA GLU A 17 -2.43 36.23 1.48
C GLU A 17 -1.51 36.22 0.26
N ILE A 18 -0.37 36.88 0.47
CA ILE A 18 0.77 36.97 -0.42
C ILE A 18 1.23 35.53 -0.68
N PHE A 19 1.22 35.16 -1.96
CA PHE A 19 2.02 34.11 -2.59
C PHE A 19 3.21 33.68 -1.73
N LEU A 20 3.00 32.65 -0.91
CA LEU A 20 4.10 31.83 -0.42
C LEU A 20 4.48 30.94 -1.61
N PRO A 21 5.64 31.13 -2.27
CA PRO A 21 6.18 30.01 -3.01
C PRO A 21 6.37 28.92 -1.96
N ALA A 22 5.67 27.81 -2.12
CA ALA A 22 5.99 26.61 -1.40
C ALA A 22 7.40 26.20 -1.84
N ALA A 23 8.41 26.79 -1.19
CA ALA A 23 9.72 26.20 -1.10
C ALA A 23 9.54 24.95 -0.24
N GLN A 24 8.94 23.93 -0.84
CA GLN A 24 9.09 22.58 -0.36
C GLN A 24 10.58 22.34 -0.47
N ALA A 25 11.29 22.47 0.65
CA ALA A 25 12.55 21.78 0.81
C ALA A 25 12.19 20.31 0.59
N GLN A 26 12.35 19.83 -0.64
CA GLN A 26 12.47 18.41 -0.90
C GLN A 26 13.70 18.00 -0.13
N GLN A 27 13.49 17.58 1.13
CA GLN A 27 14.45 16.72 1.80
C GLN A 27 14.80 15.67 0.76
N PRO A 28 16.09 15.43 0.48
CA PRO A 28 16.46 14.32 -0.37
C PRO A 28 15.73 13.14 0.21
N THR A 29 14.76 12.60 -0.52
CA THR A 29 14.13 11.35 -0.15
C THR A 29 15.33 10.44 -0.02
N ARG A 30 15.61 9.98 1.20
CA ARG A 30 16.50 8.86 1.38
C ARG A 30 15.88 7.85 0.43
N ARG A 31 16.56 7.58 -0.69
CA ARG A 31 16.25 6.42 -1.50
C ARG A 31 16.59 5.30 -0.54
N ASP A 32 15.60 4.94 0.29
CA ASP A 32 15.57 3.64 0.86
C ASP A 32 15.72 2.74 -0.35
N ASP A 33 16.82 2.02 -0.37
CA ASP A 33 17.07 0.98 -1.32
C ASP A 33 16.13 -0.18 -0.96
N THR A 34 14.83 0.09 -0.92
CA THR A 34 13.73 -0.84 -0.60
C THR A 34 13.45 -1.73 -1.80
N THR A 35 14.54 -2.17 -2.45
CA THR A 35 14.51 -3.33 -3.29
C THR A 35 14.46 -4.53 -2.35
N PHE A 36 13.38 -5.30 -2.41
CA PHE A 36 13.30 -6.58 -1.71
C PHE A 36 13.01 -7.68 -2.72
N THR A 37 13.54 -8.87 -2.47
CA THR A 37 13.22 -10.03 -3.29
C THR A 37 11.96 -10.68 -2.71
N LEU A 38 10.98 -11.05 -3.55
CA LEU A 38 9.73 -11.67 -3.07
C LEU A 38 9.96 -12.97 -2.27
N SER A 39 11.11 -13.62 -2.45
CA SER A 39 11.53 -14.81 -1.70
C SER A 39 12.00 -14.53 -0.26
N GLU A 40 12.26 -13.26 0.09
CA GLU A 40 12.81 -12.86 1.41
C GLU A 40 11.74 -12.76 2.50
N ILE A 41 10.46 -12.61 2.12
CA ILE A 41 9.36 -12.60 3.09
C ILE A 41 9.05 -14.04 3.48
N ASP A 42 9.30 -14.41 4.74
CA ASP A 42 8.88 -15.68 5.30
C ASP A 42 7.46 -15.64 5.86
N CYS A 43 6.85 -16.82 6.01
CA CYS A 43 5.50 -16.98 6.54
C CYS A 43 5.36 -16.40 7.95
N ARG A 44 6.40 -16.47 8.79
CA ARG A 44 6.40 -15.89 10.13
C ARG A 44 6.28 -14.38 10.11
N SER A 45 7.05 -13.73 9.24
CA SER A 45 7.06 -12.27 9.10
C SER A 45 5.75 -11.79 8.52
N PHE A 46 5.25 -12.49 7.49
CA PHE A 46 3.92 -12.24 6.92
C PHE A 46 2.79 -12.29 7.96
N LEU A 47 2.78 -13.30 8.83
CA LEU A 47 1.77 -13.45 9.88
C LEU A 47 1.86 -12.40 11.00
N LYS A 48 2.97 -11.67 11.09
CA LYS A 48 3.19 -10.61 12.07
C LYS A 48 2.86 -9.21 11.55
N LEU A 49 2.64 -9.06 10.24
CA LEU A 49 2.17 -7.81 9.66
C LEU A 49 0.82 -7.42 10.29
N ASP A 50 0.58 -6.12 10.39
CA ASP A 50 -0.75 -5.64 10.78
C ASP A 50 -1.81 -6.04 9.74
N ASP A 51 -3.08 -5.87 10.09
CA ASP A 51 -4.17 -6.38 9.25
C ASP A 51 -4.19 -5.76 7.85
N ASP A 52 -3.86 -4.48 7.72
CA ASP A 52 -3.89 -3.76 6.45
C ASP A 52 -2.67 -4.15 5.59
N GLU A 53 -1.47 -4.16 6.17
CA GLU A 53 -0.24 -4.59 5.51
C GLU A 53 -0.32 -6.06 5.06
N ARG A 54 -0.90 -6.92 5.89
CA ARG A 54 -1.08 -8.34 5.58
C ARG A 54 -2.05 -8.53 4.43
N GLN A 55 -3.17 -7.80 4.41
CA GLN A 55 -4.13 -7.84 3.30
C GLN A 55 -3.51 -7.33 2.00
N LEU A 56 -2.79 -6.21 2.03
CA LEU A 56 -2.09 -5.66 0.86
C LEU A 56 -1.04 -6.65 0.34
N THR A 57 -0.25 -7.25 1.22
CA THR A 57 0.74 -8.26 0.86
C THR A 57 0.09 -9.49 0.22
N MET A 58 -1.01 -9.99 0.81
CA MET A 58 -1.77 -11.11 0.26
C MET A 58 -2.27 -10.82 -1.16
N VAL A 59 -2.92 -9.67 -1.37
CA VAL A 59 -3.42 -9.26 -2.71
C VAL A 59 -2.28 -9.07 -3.70
N PHE A 60 -1.17 -8.45 -3.28
CA PHE A 60 0.00 -8.25 -4.13
C PHE A 60 0.55 -9.59 -4.66
N PHE A 61 0.75 -10.58 -3.78
CA PHE A 61 1.25 -11.89 -4.20
C PHE A 61 0.24 -12.66 -5.08
N HIS A 62 -1.07 -12.54 -4.82
CA HIS A 62 -2.07 -13.09 -5.74
C HIS A 62 -1.97 -12.48 -7.14
N GLY A 63 -1.80 -11.16 -7.22
CA GLY A 63 -1.60 -10.41 -8.47
C GLY A 63 -0.31 -10.82 -9.19
N PHE A 64 0.79 -10.94 -8.45
CA PHE A 64 2.06 -11.44 -8.97
C PHE A 64 1.90 -12.83 -9.60
N MET A 65 1.22 -13.76 -8.91
CA MET A 65 0.97 -15.10 -9.45
C MET A 65 0.07 -15.08 -10.68
N SER A 66 -0.96 -14.22 -10.72
CA SER A 66 -1.80 -14.06 -11.91
C SER A 66 -0.97 -13.60 -13.12
N GLY A 67 -0.08 -12.61 -12.92
CA GLY A 67 0.83 -12.14 -13.96
C GLY A 67 1.81 -13.24 -14.42
N LYS A 68 2.44 -13.93 -13.45
CA LYS A 68 3.35 -15.05 -13.72
C LYS A 68 2.68 -16.17 -14.54
N ASN A 69 1.40 -16.43 -14.28
CA ASN A 69 0.62 -17.49 -14.92
C ASN A 69 -0.18 -17.02 -16.15
N ASN A 70 0.00 -15.77 -16.61
CA ASN A 70 -0.78 -15.17 -17.71
C ASN A 70 -2.31 -15.28 -17.52
N GLN A 71 -2.79 -15.13 -16.28
CA GLN A 71 -4.20 -15.18 -15.92
C GLN A 71 -4.84 -13.80 -15.99
N THR A 72 -5.94 -13.68 -16.73
CA THR A 72 -6.74 -12.45 -16.85
C THR A 72 -8.16 -12.60 -16.29
N VAL A 73 -8.54 -13.79 -15.85
CA VAL A 73 -9.85 -14.10 -15.30
C VAL A 73 -9.77 -14.21 -13.78
N PHE A 74 -10.62 -13.46 -13.08
CA PHE A 74 -10.75 -13.53 -11.63
C PHE A 74 -11.88 -14.48 -11.23
N SER A 75 -11.57 -15.42 -10.32
CA SER A 75 -12.55 -16.28 -9.66
C SER A 75 -12.50 -16.04 -8.16
N GLY A 76 -13.57 -15.44 -7.61
CA GLY A 76 -13.70 -15.21 -6.17
C GLY A 76 -13.56 -16.48 -5.33
N PRO A 77 -14.22 -17.61 -5.69
CA PRO A 77 -14.06 -18.87 -4.96
C PRO A 77 -12.62 -19.40 -4.96
N ASN A 78 -11.93 -19.39 -6.10
CA ASN A 78 -10.55 -19.88 -6.18
C ASN A 78 -9.59 -18.95 -5.42
N PHE A 79 -9.86 -17.64 -5.44
CA PHE A 79 -9.12 -16.68 -4.63
C PHE A 79 -9.24 -17.00 -3.14
N ALA A 80 -10.48 -17.11 -2.63
CA ALA A 80 -10.73 -17.40 -1.22
C ALA A 80 -10.09 -18.71 -0.77
N GLN A 81 -10.29 -19.80 -1.54
CA GLN A 81 -9.70 -21.11 -1.22
C GLN A 81 -8.17 -21.07 -1.18
N ALA A 82 -7.54 -20.38 -2.14
CA ALA A 82 -6.09 -20.25 -2.17
C ALA A 82 -5.58 -19.41 -0.98
N THR A 83 -6.25 -18.30 -0.65
CA THR A 83 -5.91 -17.47 0.52
C THR A 83 -5.95 -18.29 1.82
N GLU A 84 -7.01 -19.07 2.04
CA GLU A 84 -7.13 -19.97 3.20
C GLU A 84 -5.98 -20.99 3.24
N SER A 85 -5.72 -21.67 2.12
CA SER A 85 -4.65 -22.67 2.03
C SER A 85 -3.26 -22.09 2.30
N ILE A 86 -3.01 -20.86 1.82
CA ILE A 86 -1.76 -20.14 2.04
C ILE A 86 -1.60 -19.76 3.51
N LEU A 87 -2.65 -19.26 4.15
CA LEU A 87 -2.65 -18.93 5.57
C LEU A 87 -2.37 -20.17 6.43
N ASP A 88 -3.10 -21.26 6.19
CA ASP A 88 -2.93 -22.53 6.92
C ASP A 88 -1.52 -23.09 6.76
N TYR A 89 -0.99 -23.04 5.54
CA TYR A 89 0.38 -23.45 5.28
C TYR A 89 1.38 -22.58 6.02
N CYS A 90 1.21 -21.26 6.01
CA CYS A 90 2.12 -20.35 6.70
C CYS A 90 2.07 -20.49 8.23
N ILE A 91 0.90 -20.78 8.80
CA ILE A 91 0.76 -21.09 10.22
C ILE A 91 1.56 -22.35 10.57
N SER A 92 1.47 -23.38 9.71
CA SER A 92 2.14 -24.66 9.93
C SER A 92 3.65 -24.65 9.59
N ASN A 93 4.09 -23.73 8.72
CA ASN A 93 5.44 -23.69 8.16
C ASN A 93 6.06 -22.29 8.26
N PRO A 94 6.28 -21.76 9.47
CA PRO A 94 6.61 -20.35 9.66
C PRO A 94 7.96 -19.92 9.06
N ASN A 95 8.89 -20.86 8.85
CA ASN A 95 10.23 -20.56 8.30
C ASN A 95 10.30 -20.71 6.77
N GLN A 96 9.18 -21.06 6.10
CA GLN A 96 9.12 -21.14 4.65
C GLN A 96 8.89 -19.75 4.06
N SER A 97 9.37 -19.52 2.83
CA SER A 97 9.08 -18.27 2.14
C SER A 97 7.59 -18.19 1.80
N LEU A 98 7.01 -17.00 1.90
CA LEU A 98 5.63 -16.73 1.49
C LEU A 98 5.45 -17.09 0.01
N LEU A 99 6.44 -16.75 -0.83
CA LEU A 99 6.42 -17.09 -2.25
C LEU A 99 6.24 -18.60 -2.48
N SER A 100 6.90 -19.47 -1.70
CA SER A 100 6.74 -20.92 -1.83
C SER A 100 5.31 -21.40 -1.54
N ALA A 101 4.60 -20.76 -0.61
CA ALA A 101 3.20 -21.05 -0.32
C ALA A 101 2.32 -20.68 -1.52
N PHE A 102 2.54 -19.49 -2.09
CA PHE A 102 1.84 -19.06 -3.30
C PHE A 102 2.12 -19.96 -4.49
N GLU A 103 3.37 -20.36 -4.70
CA GLU A 103 3.72 -21.32 -5.75
C GLU A 103 3.02 -22.67 -5.53
N ARG A 104 2.83 -23.09 -4.29
CA ARG A 104 2.12 -24.34 -4.01
C ARG A 104 0.62 -24.28 -4.32
N PHE A 105 -0.06 -23.19 -3.98
CA PHE A 105 -1.53 -23.11 -4.03
C PHE A 105 -2.08 -22.23 -5.17
N ARG A 106 -1.21 -21.54 -5.91
CA ARG A 106 -1.56 -20.71 -7.07
C ARG A 106 -0.80 -21.10 -8.35
N SER A 107 -0.05 -22.20 -8.36
CA SER A 107 0.49 -22.72 -9.63
C SER A 107 -0.64 -23.21 -10.56
N PRO A 108 -0.43 -23.21 -11.89
CA PRO A 108 -1.40 -23.72 -12.86
C PRO A 108 -1.81 -25.17 -12.63
#